data_AF-A0A971JR09-F1
#
_entry.id   AF-A0A971JR09-F1
#
_cell.length_a   1.000
_cell.length_b   1.000
_cell.length_c   1.000
_cell.angle_alpha   90.00
_cell.angle_beta   90.00
_cell.angle_gamma   90.00
#
_symmetry.space_group_name_H-M   'P 1'
#
loop_
_entity.id
_entity.type
_entity.pdbx_description
1 polymer ?
#
loop_
_entity_poly.entity_id
_entity_poly.type
_entity_poly.pdbx_seq_one_letter_code
_entity_poly.pdbx_strand_id
1 'polypeptide(L)' 'MASDKLYIGWAQTDITPDRPVFVQGQLYHRVSSYVRDQLTATALALEAGEEQLILLSVDIAGFSDPLLRA' A
#
# COMPACT_ATOMS: atom_id res chain seq x y z
N MET A 1 11.07 -10.00 -33.24
CA MET A 1 11.60 -10.07 -31.86
C MET A 1 10.58 -10.83 -31.04
N ALA A 2 10.96 -11.89 -30.34
CA ALA A 2 10.06 -12.53 -29.40
C ALA A 2 9.94 -11.61 -28.18
N SER A 3 8.72 -11.31 -27.74
CA SER A 3 8.49 -10.62 -26.47
C SER A 3 8.70 -11.63 -25.35
N ASP A 4 9.36 -11.22 -24.28
CA ASP A 4 9.37 -12.03 -23.05
C ASP A 4 7.94 -12.21 -22.53
N LYS A 5 7.70 -13.37 -21.91
CA LYS A 5 6.40 -13.67 -21.31
C LYS A 5 6.24 -12.84 -20.03
N LEU A 6 5.12 -12.12 -19.93
CA LEU A 6 4.76 -11.39 -18.73
C LEU A 6 4.06 -12.31 -17.72
N TYR A 7 4.64 -12.43 -16.52
CA TYR A 7 4.00 -13.02 -15.35
C TYR A 7 3.37 -11.91 -14.50
N ILE A 8 2.18 -12.20 -13.96
CA ILE A 8 1.37 -11.24 -13.21
C ILE A 8 0.92 -11.91 -11.91
N GLY A 9 1.21 -11.27 -10.78
CA GLY A 9 0.71 -11.63 -9.45
C GLY A 9 -0.08 -10.46 -8.85
N TRP A 10 -1.17 -10.77 -8.15
CA TRP A 10 -1.99 -9.77 -7.46
C TRP A 10 -2.29 -10.22 -6.05
N ALA A 11 -2.13 -9.33 -5.07
CA ALA A 11 -2.49 -9.60 -3.68
C ALA A 11 -2.96 -8.31 -2.99
N GLN A 12 -3.81 -8.48 -1.97
CA GLN A 12 -4.30 -7.39 -1.13
C GLN A 12 -4.28 -7.85 0.33
N THR A 13 -3.94 -6.93 1.24
CA THR A 13 -4.02 -7.15 2.69
C THR A 13 -4.67 -5.96 3.39
N ASP A 14 -5.35 -6.24 4.50
CA ASP A 14 -5.84 -5.23 5.45
C ASP A 14 -4.64 -4.68 6.25
N ILE A 15 -4.57 -3.36 6.36
CA ILE A 15 -3.58 -2.60 7.14
C ILE A 15 -4.24 -1.66 8.15
N THR A 16 -5.53 -1.84 8.42
CA THR A 16 -6.29 -1.03 9.39
C THR A 16 -5.69 -1.20 10.80
N PRO A 17 -5.30 -0.11 11.49
CA PRO A 17 -4.83 -0.21 12.86
C PRO A 17 -5.90 -0.79 13.78
N ASP A 18 -5.49 -1.71 14.66
CA ASP A 18 -6.32 -2.35 15.68
C ASP A 18 -6.55 -1.48 16.93
N ARG A 19 -6.13 -0.21 16.87
CA ARG A 19 -6.18 0.76 17.96
C ARG A 19 -6.53 2.15 17.45
N PRO A 20 -7.05 3.03 18.32
CA PRO A 20 -7.21 4.45 17.99
C PRO A 20 -5.88 5.08 17.57
N VAL A 21 -5.89 5.85 16.50
CA VAL A 21 -4.74 6.57 15.94
C VAL A 21 -5.11 8.00 15.60
N PHE A 22 -4.11 8.89 15.50
CA PHE A 22 -4.34 10.21 14.94
C PHE A 22 -4.58 10.12 13.43
N VAL A 23 -5.66 10.75 12.96
CA VAL A 23 -5.97 10.84 11.53
C VAL A 23 -5.03 11.85 10.89
N GLN A 24 -4.23 11.39 9.93
CA GLN A 24 -3.28 12.24 9.20
C GLN A 24 -3.99 13.12 8.16
N GLY A 25 -3.44 14.30 7.88
CA GLY A 25 -3.95 15.22 6.85
C GLY A 25 -5.06 16.18 7.29
N GLN A 26 -5.40 16.21 8.59
CA GLN A 26 -6.36 17.16 9.17
C GLN A 26 -5.63 18.34 9.84
N LEU A 27 -6.29 19.52 9.88
CA LEU A 27 -5.73 20.72 10.52
C LEU A 27 -5.61 20.60 12.05
N TYR A 28 -6.58 19.92 12.68
CA TYR A 28 -6.63 19.72 14.12
C TYR A 28 -6.43 18.24 14.46
N HIS A 29 -5.92 17.97 15.66
CA HIS A 29 -5.80 16.61 16.17
C HIS A 29 -7.17 15.92 16.22
N ARG A 30 -7.28 14.80 15.51
CA ARG A 30 -8.45 13.93 15.52
C ARG A 30 -8.01 12.50 15.78
N VAL A 31 -8.51 11.92 16.86
CA VAL A 31 -8.30 10.50 17.17
C VAL A 31 -9.41 9.70 16.48
N SER A 32 -9.07 8.59 15.83
CA SER A 32 -10.05 7.69 15.22
C SER A 32 -10.97 7.07 16.29
N SER A 33 -12.27 7.03 16.01
CA SER A 33 -13.29 6.51 16.93
C SER A 33 -13.95 5.22 16.44
N TYR A 34 -13.93 4.96 15.14
CA TYR A 34 -14.38 3.71 14.52
C TYR A 34 -13.75 3.55 13.13
N VAL A 35 -13.83 2.34 12.58
CA VAL A 35 -13.43 2.02 11.21
C VAL A 35 -14.69 1.99 10.35
N ARG A 36 -14.79 2.87 9.35
CA ARG A 36 -15.90 2.85 8.38
C ARG A 36 -15.65 1.78 7.32
N ASP A 37 -14.48 1.85 6.71
CA ASP A 37 -13.98 0.93 5.68
C ASP A 37 -12.55 0.51 6.08
N GLN A 38 -12.15 -0.70 5.71
CA GLN A 38 -10.77 -1.15 5.90
C GLN A 38 -9.81 -0.33 5.04
N LEU A 39 -8.60 -0.11 5.56
CA LEU A 39 -7.47 0.43 4.83
C LEU A 39 -6.69 -0.75 4.25
N THR A 40 -6.33 -0.67 2.97
CA THR A 40 -5.70 -1.76 2.25
C THR A 40 -4.32 -1.40 1.71
N ALA A 41 -3.47 -2.42 1.60
CA ALA A 41 -2.29 -2.40 0.77
C ALA A 41 -2.48 -3.43 -0.35
N THR A 42 -2.43 -2.97 -1.60
CA THR A 42 -2.66 -3.78 -2.80
C THR A 42 -1.42 -3.78 -3.67
N ALA A 43 -0.88 -4.96 -3.92
CA ALA A 43 0.34 -5.17 -4.69
C ALA A 43 0.02 -5.85 -6.02
N LEU A 44 0.52 -5.26 -7.11
CA LEU A 44 0.62 -5.86 -8.43
C LEU A 44 2.08 -6.17 -8.70
N ALA A 45 2.43 -7.45 -8.77
CA ALA A 45 3.76 -7.94 -9.13
C ALA A 45 3.80 -8.28 -10.62
N LEU A 46 4.82 -7.80 -11.31
CA LEU A 46 5.05 -8.00 -12.74
C LEU A 46 6.48 -8.51 -12.93
N GLU A 47 6.64 -9.52 -13.78
CA GLU A 47 7.94 -10.06 -14.17
C GLU A 47 7.95 -10.37 -15.67
N ALA A 48 9.00 -9.93 -16.37
CA ALA A 48 9.24 -10.25 -17.77
C ALA A 48 10.76 -10.41 -18.01
N GLY A 49 11.18 -11.63 -18.35
CA GLY A 49 12.61 -11.94 -18.51
C GLY A 49 13.36 -11.75 -17.19
N GLU A 50 14.34 -10.84 -17.18
CA GLU A 50 15.11 -10.47 -15.98
C GLU A 50 14.55 -9.23 -15.25
N GLU A 51 13.54 -8.56 -15.81
CA GLU A 51 12.94 -7.36 -15.23
C GLU A 51 11.78 -7.71 -14.28
N GLN A 52 11.76 -7.05 -13.12
CA GLN A 52 10.73 -7.21 -12.10
C GLN A 52 10.24 -5.84 -11.61
N LEU A 53 8.95 -5.72 -11.37
CA LEU A 53 8.31 -4.51 -10.84
C LEU A 53 7.20 -4.88 -9.85
N ILE A 54 7.11 -4.13 -8.76
CA ILE A 54 5.94 -4.14 -7.87
C ILE A 54 5.32 -2.74 -7.88
N LEU A 55 4.03 -2.69 -8.22
CA LEU A 55 3.20 -1.50 -8.04
C LEU A 55 2.39 -1.68 -6.76
N LEU A 56 2.56 -0.76 -5.81
CA LEU A 56 1.90 -0.81 -4.51
C LEU A 56 0.97 0.39 -4.33
N SER A 57 -0.32 0.12 -4.15
CA SER A 57 -1.32 1.10 -3.74
C SER A 57 -1.60 0.91 -2.24
N VAL A 58 -1.54 1.99 -1.45
CA VAL A 58 -1.70 1.93 0.00
C VAL A 58 -2.62 3.06 0.46
N ASP A 59 -3.61 2.73 1.28
CA ASP A 59 -4.57 3.69 1.82
C ASP A 59 -3.98 4.50 2.99
N ILE A 60 -2.97 5.32 2.70
CA ILE A 60 -2.29 6.22 3.65
C ILE A 60 -2.15 7.62 3.05
N ALA A 61 -2.04 8.64 3.92
CA ALA A 61 -1.90 10.02 3.47
C ALA A 61 -0.49 10.36 2.92
N GLY A 62 0.53 9.58 3.29
CA GLY A 62 1.88 9.74 2.76
C GLY A 62 2.86 8.77 3.39
N PHE A 63 3.94 8.47 2.66
CA PHE A 63 5.03 7.65 3.15
C PHE A 63 5.98 8.50 4.02
N SER A 64 6.31 7.99 5.21
CA SER A 64 7.36 8.58 6.03
C SER A 64 8.73 8.01 5.63
N ASP A 65 9.80 8.79 5.82
CA ASP A 65 11.19 8.37 5.52
C ASP A 65 11.57 7.00 6.09
N PRO A 66 11.23 6.65 7.35
CA PRO A 66 11.51 5.32 7.88
C PRO A 66 10.86 4.19 7.10
N LEU A 67 9.68 4.43 6.50
CA LEU A 67 8.94 3.42 5.75
C LEU A 67 9.52 3.21 4.33
N LEU A 68 10.14 4.24 3.75
CA LEU A 68 10.78 4.18 2.43
C LEU A 68 12.19 3.56 2.46
N ARG A 69 12.78 3.43 3.63
CA ARG A 69 14.16 2.94 3.82
C ARG A 69 14.24 1.56 4.49
N ALA A 70 13.09 0.97 4.82
CA ALA A 70 12.99 -0.38 5.36
C ALA A 70 13.16 -1.41 4.24
#